data_AF-A0A645EFY2-F1
#
_entry.id   AF-A0A645EFY2-F1
#
_cell.length_a   1.000
_cell.length_b   1.000
_cell.length_c   1.000
_cell.angle_alpha   90.00
_cell.angle_beta   90.00
_cell.angle_gamma   90.00
#
_symmetry.space_group_name_H-M   'P 1'
#
loop_
_entity.id
_entity.type
_entity.pdbx_description
1 polymer ?
#
loop_
_entity_poly.entity_id
_entity_poly.type
_entity_poly.pdbx_seq_one_letter_code
_entity_poly.pdbx_strand_id
1 'polypeptide(L)'
;MLPISEDFFEYANEVKTELATHGVRVEIDCRDEKLGKKIRDAQIQKIPYMVVLGEKEASSKQVAPRDRSKGDLGAMSINDFVKVLEEEFNPLICK
;
A
#
# COMPACT_ATOMS: atom_id res chain seq x y z
N MET A 1 -3.59 2.83 1.53
CA MET A 1 -2.92 2.23 2.70
C MET A 1 -3.94 1.90 3.74
N LEU A 2 -3.92 0.66 4.22
CA LEU A 2 -4.87 0.08 5.16
C LEU A 2 -4.12 -0.29 6.46
N PRO A 3 -3.91 0.68 7.36
CA PRO A 3 -3.38 0.40 8.68
C PRO A 3 -4.37 -0.46 9.50
N ILE A 4 -3.84 -1.42 10.25
CA ILE A 4 -4.61 -2.34 11.11
C ILE A 4 -5.10 -1.62 12.40
N SER A 5 -4.33 -0.67 12.91
CA SER A 5 -4.59 0.13 14.12
C SER A 5 -4.14 1.57 13.91
N GLU A 6 -4.60 2.48 14.77
CA GLU A 6 -4.16 3.87 14.82
C GLU A 6 -2.66 3.99 15.15
N ASP A 7 -2.12 3.03 15.89
CA ASP A 7 -0.69 2.96 16.25
C ASP A 7 0.24 2.92 15.03
N PHE A 8 -0.27 2.47 13.88
CA PHE A 8 0.48 2.38 12.63
C PHE A 8 0.26 3.57 11.70
N PHE A 9 -0.49 4.60 12.13
CA PHE A 9 -0.73 5.78 11.31
C PHE A 9 0.54 6.61 11.10
N GLU A 10 1.42 6.67 12.09
CA GLU A 10 2.71 7.36 11.94
C GLU A 10 3.56 6.69 10.86
N TYR A 11 3.73 5.37 10.94
CA TYR A 11 4.41 4.59 9.91
C TYR A 11 3.73 4.70 8.54
N ALA A 12 2.40 4.71 8.48
CA ALA A 12 1.67 4.92 7.23
C ALA A 12 1.95 6.31 6.63
N ASN A 13 2.14 7.35 7.44
CA ASN A 13 2.51 8.69 6.96
C ASN A 13 3.96 8.75 6.47
N GLU A 14 4.89 8.04 7.12
CA GLU A 14 6.26 7.89 6.64
C GLU A 14 6.29 7.25 5.25
N VAL A 15 5.63 6.09 5.11
CA VAL A 15 5.48 5.39 3.83
C VAL A 15 4.80 6.27 2.79
N LYS A 16 3.78 7.06 3.17
CA LYS A 16 3.12 8.00 2.27
C LYS A 16 4.09 9.04 1.74
N THR A 17 4.91 9.60 2.62
CA THR A 17 5.86 10.67 2.29
C THR A 17 6.92 10.13 1.34
N GLU A 18 7.42 8.93 1.58
CA GLU A 18 8.38 8.26 0.71
C GLU A 18 7.76 7.93 -0.65
N LEU A 19 6.55 7.37 -0.70
CA LEU A 19 5.87 7.13 -1.98
C LEU A 19 5.54 8.43 -2.74
N ALA A 20 5.24 9.51 -2.02
CA ALA A 20 4.97 10.81 -2.62
C ALA A 20 6.22 11.45 -3.25
N THR A 21 7.43 11.21 -2.73
CA THR A 21 8.67 11.71 -3.36
C THR A 21 8.93 11.03 -4.70
N HIS A 22 8.41 9.82 -4.89
CA HIS A 22 8.40 9.09 -6.16
C HIS A 22 7.20 9.43 -7.07
N GLY A 23 6.39 10.42 -6.71
CA GLY A 23 5.22 10.83 -7.50
C GLY A 23 4.03 9.85 -7.42
N VAL A 24 4.07 8.90 -6.50
CA VAL A 24 2.98 7.94 -6.30
C VAL A 24 1.88 8.58 -5.45
N ARG A 25 0.65 8.56 -5.94
CA ARG A 25 -0.51 9.00 -5.16
C ARG A 25 -0.95 7.91 -4.19
N VAL A 26 -0.93 8.22 -2.90
CA VAL A 26 -1.36 7.28 -1.85
C VAL A 26 -2.31 7.94 -0.86
N GLU A 27 -3.39 7.24 -0.54
CA GLU A 27 -4.36 7.59 0.50
C GLU A 27 -4.24 6.63 1.68
N ILE A 28 -4.44 7.13 2.90
CA ILE A 28 -4.44 6.35 4.13
C ILE A 28 -5.89 6.23 4.61
N ASP A 29 -6.37 4.99 4.77
CA ASP A 29 -7.69 4.71 5.32
C ASP A 29 -7.61 4.64 6.86
N CYS A 30 -7.80 5.80 7.48
CA CYS A 30 -7.77 6.00 8.93
C CYS A 30 -9.08 5.62 9.65
N ARG A 31 -10.05 4.99 8.96
CA ARG A 31 -11.31 4.58 9.60
C ARG A 31 -11.05 3.45 10.60
N ASP A 32 -11.65 3.50 11.79
CA ASP A 32 -11.60 2.38 12.74
C ASP A 32 -12.65 1.31 12.35
N GLU A 33 -12.27 0.49 11.37
CA GLU A 33 -13.11 -0.54 10.78
C GLU A 33 -12.29 -1.82 10.59
N LYS A 34 -12.98 -2.97 10.59
CA LYS A 34 -12.32 -4.26 10.35
C LYS A 34 -11.55 -4.24 9.03
N LEU A 35 -10.31 -4.72 9.04
CA LEU A 35 -9.43 -4.79 7.85
C LEU A 35 -10.14 -5.40 6.64
N GLY A 36 -10.90 -6.49 6.82
CA GLY A 36 -11.65 -7.13 5.76
C GLY A 36 -12.69 -6.21 5.08
N LYS A 37 -13.33 -5.31 5.85
CA LYS A 37 -14.25 -4.30 5.30
C LYS A 37 -13.48 -3.26 4.48
N LYS A 38 -12.35 -2.77 4.99
CA LYS A 38 -11.48 -1.83 4.26
C LYS A 38 -10.98 -2.40 2.94
N ILE A 39 -10.55 -3.67 2.94
CA ILE A 39 -10.11 -4.38 1.73
C ILE A 39 -11.27 -4.47 0.72
N ARG A 40 -12.47 -4.84 1.18
CA ARG A 40 -13.65 -4.94 0.32
C ARG A 40 -14.03 -3.58 -0.28
N ASP A 41 -14.02 -2.51 0.52
CA ASP A 41 -14.29 -1.15 0.05
C ASP A 41 -13.26 -0.71 -1.00
N ALA A 42 -11.98 -0.94 -0.74
CA ALA A 42 -10.89 -0.61 -1.67
C ALA A 42 -11.01 -1.39 -3.01
N GLN A 43 -11.42 -2.66 -2.95
CA GLN A 43 -11.72 -3.46 -4.14
C GLN A 43 -12.91 -2.89 -4.92
N ILE A 44 -13.99 -2.48 -4.24
CA ILE A 44 -15.16 -1.85 -4.86
C ILE A 44 -14.78 -0.53 -5.53
N GLN A 45 -13.91 0.25 -4.89
CA GLN A 45 -13.35 1.49 -5.45
C GLN A 45 -12.33 1.26 -6.58
N LYS A 46 -12.06 -0.01 -6.93
CA LYS A 46 -11.14 -0.42 -8.00
C LYS A 46 -9.70 0.05 -7.79
N ILE A 47 -9.29 0.25 -6.53
CA ILE A 47 -7.92 0.62 -6.19
C ILE A 47 -6.98 -0.48 -6.69
N PRO A 48 -5.95 -0.14 -7.50
CA PRO A 48 -5.06 -1.14 -8.10
C PRO A 48 -4.23 -1.88 -7.05
N TYR A 49 -3.68 -1.14 -6.09
CA TYR A 49 -2.84 -1.65 -5.01
C TYR A 49 -3.34 -1.23 -3.64
N MET A 50 -3.49 -2.20 -2.75
CA MET A 50 -3.88 -2.03 -1.36
C MET A 50 -2.70 -2.45 -0.48
N VAL A 51 -2.02 -1.48 0.11
CA VAL A 51 -0.94 -1.77 1.06
C VAL A 51 -1.52 -1.94 2.45
N VAL A 52 -1.30 -3.10 3.06
CA VAL A 52 -1.66 -3.38 4.46
C VAL A 52 -0.46 -3.06 5.36
N LEU A 53 -0.72 -2.37 6.47
CA LEU A 53 0.30 -1.99 7.45
C LEU A 53 -0.12 -2.47 8.84
N GLY A 54 0.60 -3.45 9.35
CA GLY A 54 0.44 -3.97 10.70
C GLY A 54 1.73 -3.91 11.51
N GLU A 55 1.71 -4.63 12.63
CA GLU A 55 2.84 -4.74 13.55
C GLU A 55 4.08 -5.37 12.89
N LYS A 56 3.88 -6.39 12.07
CA LYS A 56 4.97 -7.10 11.37
C LYS A 56 5.65 -6.19 10.35
N GLU A 57 4.86 -5.41 9.63
CA GLU A 57 5.31 -4.48 8.60
C GLU A 57 6.04 -3.29 9.22
N ALA A 58 5.46 -2.71 10.29
CA ALA A 58 6.07 -1.60 11.02
C ALA A 58 7.39 -1.99 11.69
N SER A 59 7.45 -3.16 12.35
CA SER A 59 8.70 -3.64 12.99
C SER A 59 9.81 -3.94 11.97
N SER A 60 9.44 -4.40 10.78
CA SER A 60 10.39 -4.80 9.74
C SER A 60 10.70 -3.70 8.72
N LYS A 61 10.10 -2.50 8.86
CA LYS A 61 10.13 -1.41 7.87
C LYS A 61 9.80 -1.89 6.45
N GLN A 62 8.79 -2.73 6.36
CA GLN A 62 8.29 -3.30 5.11
C GLN A 62 6.84 -2.89 4.87
N VAL A 63 6.38 -3.15 3.66
CA VAL A 63 5.00 -2.96 3.23
C VAL A 63 4.48 -4.26 2.66
N ALA A 64 3.21 -4.58 2.89
CA ALA A 64 2.54 -5.73 2.30
C ALA A 64 1.55 -5.25 1.23
N PRO A 65 2.01 -5.02 -0.02
CA PRO A 65 1.13 -4.63 -1.11
C PRO A 65 0.29 -5.81 -1.58
N ARG A 66 -1.00 -5.52 -1.77
CA ARG A 66 -1.98 -6.45 -2.31
C ARG A 66 -2.54 -5.89 -3.62
N ASP A 67 -2.30 -6.61 -4.70
CA ASP A 67 -2.88 -6.35 -6.01
C ASP A 67 -4.35 -6.78 -6.01
N ARG A 68 -5.21 -5.96 -6.62
CA ARG A 68 -6.65 -6.30 -6.70
C ARG A 68 -6.96 -7.55 -7.54
N SER A 69 -6.12 -7.87 -8.51
CA SER A 69 -6.26 -8.93 -9.50
C SER A 69 -5.36 -10.14 -9.22
N LYS A 70 -4.09 -9.90 -8.87
CA LYS A 70 -3.11 -10.95 -8.57
C LYS A 70 -3.17 -11.42 -7.10
N GLY A 71 -3.76 -10.62 -6.21
CA GLY A 71 -3.85 -10.94 -4.79
C GLY A 71 -2.63 -10.43 -4.02
N ASP A 72 -2.15 -11.23 -3.07
CA ASP A 72 -1.03 -10.83 -2.21
C ASP A 72 0.30 -10.90 -2.96
N LEU A 73 1.10 -9.84 -2.91
CA LEU A 73 2.44 -9.81 -3.49
C LEU A 73 3.53 -10.14 -2.45
N GLY A 74 3.14 -10.31 -1.18
CA GLY A 74 4.07 -10.55 -0.08
C GLY A 74 4.67 -9.27 0.49
N ALA A 75 5.27 -9.38 1.66
CA ALA A 75 5.97 -8.28 2.30
C ALA A 75 7.27 -7.95 1.53
N MET A 76 7.48 -6.67 1.26
CA MET A 76 8.65 -6.16 0.57
C MET A 76 9.08 -4.79 1.12
N SER A 77 10.28 -4.35 0.79
CA SER A 77 10.73 -3.01 1.17
C SER A 77 9.97 -1.92 0.42
N ILE A 78 9.93 -0.70 0.96
CA ILE A 78 9.29 0.46 0.30
C ILE A 78 9.94 0.70 -1.06
N ASN A 79 11.26 0.61 -1.15
CA ASN A 79 12.03 0.75 -2.38
C ASN A 79 11.65 -0.29 -3.44
N ASP A 80 11.47 -1.55 -3.04
CA ASP A 80 11.07 -2.60 -3.98
C ASP A 80 9.63 -2.38 -4.46
N PHE A 81 8.74 -1.94 -3.56
CA PHE A 81 7.37 -1.60 -3.95
C PHE A 81 7.31 -0.43 -4.93
N VAL A 82 8.13 0.60 -4.75
CA VAL A 82 8.25 1.70 -5.72
C VAL A 82 8.67 1.18 -7.10
N LYS A 83 9.66 0.30 -7.18
CA LYS A 83 10.08 -0.29 -8.47
C LYS A 83 8.94 -1.04 -9.15
N VAL A 84 8.17 -1.83 -8.40
CA VAL A 84 7.00 -2.54 -8.94
C VAL A 84 5.97 -1.55 -9.49
N LEU A 85 5.71 -0.46 -8.77
CA LEU A 85 4.79 0.59 -9.22
C LEU A 85 5.32 1.31 -10.47
N GLU A 86 6.61 1.63 -10.52
CA GLU A 86 7.24 2.25 -11.68
C GLU A 86 7.17 1.32 -12.90
N GLU A 87 7.40 0.01 -12.73
CA GLU A 87 7.28 -0.96 -13.83
C GLU A 87 5.84 -1.13 -14.35
N GLU A 88 4.83 -1.09 -13.48
CA GLU A 88 3.43 -1.24 -13.89
C GLU A 88 2.79 0.06 -14.40
N PHE A 89 3.14 1.22 -13.85
CA PHE A 89 2.49 2.51 -14.17
C PHE A 89 3.30 3.42 -15.10
N ASN A 90 4.50 3.03 -15.56
CA ASN A 90 5.24 3.85 -16.51
C ASN A 90 4.59 3.81 -17.91
N PRO A 91 4.02 4.94 -18.39
CA PRO A 91 3.33 5.00 -19.68
C PRO A 91 4.28 4.84 -20.89
N LEU A 92 5.60 4.78 -20.67
CA LEU A 92 6.60 4.60 -21.72
C LEU A 92 6.89 3.14 -22.07
N ILE A 93 6.34 2.17 -21.33
CA ILE A 93 6.46 0.75 -21.66
C ILE A 93 5.32 0.37 -22.59
N CYS A 94 5.48 0.70 -23.88
CA CYS A 94 4.64 0.17 -24.95
C CYS A 94 4.92 -1.34 -25.04
N LYS A 95 4.02 -2.18 -24.50
CA LYS A 95 3.98 -3.62 -24.75
C LYS A 95 3.09 -3.93 -25.95
#